data_AF-A0A9Q9XWS9-F1
#
_entry.id   AF-A0A9Q9XWS9-F1
#
_cell.length_a   1.000
_cell.length_b   1.000
_cell.length_c   1.000
_cell.angle_alpha   90.00
_cell.angle_beta   90.00
_cell.angle_gamma   90.00
#
_symmetry.space_group_name_H-M   'P 1'
#
loop_
_entity.id
_entity.type
_entity.pdbx_description
1 polymer ?
#
loop_
_entity_poly.entity_id
_entity_poly.type
_entity_poly.pdbx_seq_one_letter_code
_entity_poly.pdbx_strand_id
1 'polypeptide(L)'
;MEGCMVRLHSVHFRGAFSAQPIIVNFHELFQTRDAPTILPMVKNEDVLRAVVALFDTSLPEIGPRDVHETVHYPGIHTIILSQDHADVLEDYRGRASQKGTNLSPVPCKTKVEADSTHKLLTELYSDSEESTVETSEEIIATETSISWSWERFCEGLQEFVDGARDRKEKRAVQREDGKIPPSAVGVESLIMAAACYELKILSTGDMVLQLSLLAVRKRYRHLGIGSYIMELLKTQSIVGKYDTLVAHADTDAKGFFKFHRLTDDPLLNDQFKYR
;
A
#
# COMPACT_ATOMS: atom_id res chain seq x y z
N MET A 1 -16.28 5.95 13.33
CA MET A 1 -16.41 6.06 11.86
C MET A 1 -17.57 5.16 11.50
N GLU A 2 -18.65 5.72 10.94
CA GLU A 2 -19.73 4.92 10.38
C GLU A 2 -19.41 4.69 8.90
N GLY A 3 -19.33 3.43 8.48
CA GLY A 3 -19.07 3.03 7.10
C GLY A 3 -17.67 2.47 6.85
N CYS A 4 -17.57 1.60 5.85
CA CYS A 4 -16.35 0.89 5.46
C CYS A 4 -15.33 1.76 4.69
N MET A 5 -15.66 3.03 4.41
CA MET A 5 -14.78 3.95 3.68
C MET A 5 -15.04 5.42 4.02
N VAL A 6 -13.97 6.22 4.15
CA VAL A 6 -14.00 7.68 4.32
C VAL A 6 -13.00 8.33 3.37
N ARG A 7 -13.43 9.35 2.62
CA ARG A 7 -12.52 10.18 1.81
C ARG A 7 -12.21 11.48 2.53
N LEU A 8 -10.92 11.81 2.65
CA LEU A 8 -10.47 13.08 3.21
C LEU A 8 -10.22 14.10 2.10
N HIS A 9 -10.09 15.36 2.49
CA HIS A 9 -9.72 16.43 1.56
C HIS A 9 -8.35 16.17 0.95
N SER A 10 -8.24 16.44 -0.35
CA SER A 10 -6.97 16.34 -1.07
C SER A 10 -5.92 17.25 -0.45
N VAL A 11 -4.70 16.75 -0.38
CA VAL A 11 -3.52 17.46 0.11
C VAL A 11 -2.55 17.68 -1.05
N HIS A 12 -1.89 18.83 -1.04
CA HIS A 12 -0.87 19.16 -2.02
C HIS A 12 0.52 19.03 -1.39
N PHE A 13 1.37 18.18 -1.97
CA PHE A 13 2.75 18.01 -1.53
C PHE A 13 3.63 19.00 -2.30
N ARG A 14 4.45 19.77 -1.57
CA ARG A 14 5.22 20.89 -2.13
C ARG A 14 5.96 20.49 -3.41
N GLY A 15 5.52 21.05 -4.55
CA GLY A 15 6.23 21.03 -5.82
C GLY A 15 6.19 19.71 -6.60
N ALA A 16 5.29 18.77 -6.28
CA ALA A 16 5.32 17.45 -6.93
C ALA A 16 3.95 16.91 -7.38
N PHE A 17 2.92 16.90 -6.53
CA PHE A 17 1.63 16.29 -6.85
C PHE A 17 0.55 16.57 -5.79
N SER A 18 -0.71 16.36 -6.17
CA SER A 18 -1.83 16.27 -5.23
C SER A 18 -2.13 14.81 -4.90
N ALA A 19 -2.54 14.54 -3.66
CA ALA A 19 -3.00 13.21 -3.27
C ALA A 19 -4.31 13.30 -2.47
N GLN A 20 -5.19 12.32 -2.66
CA GLN A 20 -6.40 12.13 -1.87
C GLN A 20 -6.16 11.01 -0.85
N PRO A 21 -6.31 11.29 0.46
CA PRO A 21 -6.33 10.26 1.48
C PRO A 21 -7.70 9.60 1.53
N ILE A 22 -7.69 8.27 1.56
CA ILE A 22 -8.89 7.44 1.66
C ILE A 22 -8.64 6.42 2.77
N ILE A 23 -9.53 6.38 3.75
CA ILE A 23 -9.52 5.38 4.82
C ILE A 23 -10.51 4.29 4.43
N VAL A 24 -10.08 3.03 4.41
CA VAL A 24 -10.90 1.88 4.01
C VAL A 24 -10.75 0.76 5.02
N ASN A 25 -11.86 0.17 5.45
CA ASN A 25 -11.89 -1.11 6.13
C ASN A 25 -12.23 -2.18 5.10
N PHE A 26 -11.22 -2.88 4.57
CA PHE A 26 -11.42 -3.85 3.49
C PHE A 26 -12.31 -5.03 3.90
N HIS A 27 -12.22 -5.45 5.17
CA HIS A 27 -13.05 -6.52 5.71
C HIS A 27 -14.55 -6.20 5.59
N GLU A 28 -14.94 -5.00 6.04
CA GLU A 28 -16.33 -4.54 5.94
C GLU A 28 -16.72 -4.22 4.49
N LEU A 29 -15.79 -3.67 3.70
CA LEU A 29 -16.02 -3.32 2.31
C LEU A 29 -16.45 -4.53 1.49
N PHE A 30 -15.73 -5.66 1.58
CA PHE A 30 -16.04 -6.86 0.79
C PHE A 30 -17.25 -7.65 1.32
N GLN A 31 -17.73 -7.35 2.52
CA GLN A 31 -18.99 -7.90 3.04
C GLN A 31 -20.20 -7.03 2.68
N THR A 32 -19.98 -5.79 2.25
CA THR A 32 -21.03 -4.85 1.89
C THR A 32 -21.55 -5.16 0.49
N ARG A 33 -22.86 -5.42 0.35
CA ARG A 33 -23.48 -5.76 -0.94
C ARG A 33 -23.33 -4.65 -2.00
N ASP A 34 -23.55 -3.40 -1.59
CA ASP A 34 -23.42 -2.21 -2.43
C ASP A 34 -22.19 -1.39 -2.00
N ALA A 35 -21.03 -2.06 -1.96
CA ALA A 35 -19.79 -1.47 -1.50
C ALA A 35 -19.41 -0.23 -2.34
N PRO A 36 -19.02 0.89 -1.70
CA PRO A 36 -18.56 2.05 -2.44
C PRO A 36 -17.24 1.75 -3.17
N THR A 37 -17.05 2.34 -4.34
CA THR A 37 -15.79 2.19 -5.08
C THR A 37 -14.69 3.02 -4.44
N ILE A 38 -13.53 2.41 -4.16
CA ILE A 38 -12.37 3.09 -3.54
C ILE A 38 -11.72 4.07 -4.53
N LEU A 39 -11.52 3.65 -5.77
CA LEU A 39 -10.97 4.50 -6.84
C LEU A 39 -11.90 4.43 -8.05
N PRO A 40 -12.31 5.57 -8.63
CA PRO A 40 -13.20 5.57 -9.79
C PRO A 40 -12.67 4.66 -10.91
N MET A 41 -13.55 3.84 -11.49
CA MET A 41 -13.23 2.93 -12.60
C MET A 41 -12.21 1.82 -12.29
N VAL A 42 -11.86 1.60 -11.01
CA VAL A 42 -10.98 0.51 -10.57
C VAL A 42 -11.77 -0.45 -9.69
N LYS A 43 -11.61 -1.75 -9.90
CA LYS A 43 -12.21 -2.78 -9.04
C LYS A 43 -11.60 -2.71 -7.64
N ASN A 44 -12.41 -2.88 -6.60
CA ASN A 44 -11.92 -2.85 -5.22
C ASN A 44 -10.92 -3.99 -4.95
N GLU A 45 -11.05 -5.14 -5.63
CA GLU A 45 -10.07 -6.23 -5.54
C GLU A 45 -8.68 -5.79 -6.03
N ASP A 46 -8.62 -5.04 -7.13
CA ASP A 46 -7.35 -4.56 -7.71
C ASP A 46 -6.69 -3.50 -6.83
N VAL A 47 -7.49 -2.71 -6.10
CA VAL A 47 -6.98 -1.80 -5.07
C VAL A 47 -6.35 -2.59 -3.92
N LEU A 48 -7.02 -3.64 -3.43
CA LEU A 48 -6.45 -4.52 -2.40
C LEU A 48 -5.14 -5.15 -2.87
N ARG A 49 -5.10 -5.73 -4.08
CA ARG A 49 -3.87 -6.30 -4.67
C ARG A 49 -2.75 -5.27 -4.77
N ALA A 50 -3.04 -4.06 -5.21
CA ALA A 50 -2.05 -2.99 -5.30
C ALA A 50 -1.54 -2.51 -3.93
N VAL A 51 -2.37 -2.54 -2.88
CA VAL A 51 -1.97 -2.25 -1.50
C VAL A 51 -1.10 -3.37 -0.92
N VAL A 52 -1.51 -4.63 -1.09
CA VAL A 52 -0.74 -5.79 -0.63
C VAL A 52 0.63 -5.82 -1.33
N ALA A 53 0.66 -5.60 -2.64
CA ALA A 53 1.92 -5.52 -3.40
C ALA A 53 2.84 -4.41 -2.89
N LEU A 54 2.27 -3.25 -2.50
CA LEU A 54 3.06 -2.13 -2.00
C LEU A 54 3.73 -2.47 -0.66
N PHE A 55 2.99 -3.11 0.25
CA PHE A 55 3.52 -3.57 1.52
C PHE A 55 4.53 -4.70 1.34
N ASP A 56 4.21 -5.73 0.55
CA ASP A 56 5.11 -6.86 0.28
C ASP A 56 6.44 -6.40 -0.34
N THR A 57 6.41 -5.43 -1.26
CA THR A 57 7.64 -4.86 -1.84
C THR A 57 8.42 -4.00 -0.84
N SER A 58 7.74 -3.36 0.13
CA SER A 58 8.36 -2.44 1.07
C SER A 58 8.80 -3.09 2.38
N LEU A 59 8.16 -4.21 2.75
CA LEU A 59 8.29 -4.97 3.99
C LEU A 59 8.37 -6.48 3.65
N PRO A 60 9.38 -6.91 2.87
CA PRO A 60 9.44 -8.28 2.32
C PRO A 60 9.59 -9.36 3.40
N GLU A 61 9.98 -8.99 4.62
CA GLU A 61 10.18 -9.92 5.75
C GLU A 61 8.85 -10.46 6.31
N ILE A 62 7.73 -9.75 6.08
CA ILE A 62 6.40 -10.16 6.55
C ILE A 62 5.82 -11.24 5.65
N GLY A 63 6.04 -11.14 4.33
CA GLY A 63 5.47 -12.04 3.35
C GLY A 63 4.04 -11.67 2.93
N PRO A 64 3.64 -12.03 1.70
CA PRO A 64 2.45 -11.46 1.08
C PRO A 64 1.14 -11.96 1.68
N ARG A 65 1.12 -13.21 2.18
CA ARG A 65 -0.05 -13.77 2.88
C ARG A 65 -0.32 -13.05 4.19
N ASP A 66 0.70 -12.86 5.03
CA ASP A 66 0.55 -12.21 6.32
C ASP A 66 0.20 -10.71 6.15
N VAL A 67 0.73 -10.07 5.10
CA VAL A 67 0.30 -8.73 4.69
C VAL A 67 -1.18 -8.71 4.32
N HIS A 68 -1.63 -9.63 3.44
CA HIS A 68 -3.04 -9.72 3.05
C HIS A 68 -3.95 -9.95 4.26
N GLU A 69 -3.60 -10.91 5.12
CA GLU A 69 -4.34 -11.21 6.34
C GLU A 69 -4.41 -9.99 7.27
N THR A 70 -3.34 -9.21 7.39
CA THR A 70 -3.31 -7.96 8.18
C THR A 70 -4.22 -6.88 7.56
N VAL A 71 -4.10 -6.62 6.26
CA VAL A 71 -4.88 -5.58 5.55
C VAL A 71 -6.38 -5.89 5.59
N HIS A 72 -6.74 -7.17 5.56
CA HIS A 72 -8.13 -7.66 5.56
C HIS A 72 -8.63 -8.09 6.96
N TYR A 73 -7.85 -7.87 8.02
CA TYR A 73 -8.24 -8.28 9.37
C TYR A 73 -9.45 -7.47 9.87
N PRO A 74 -10.42 -8.08 10.58
CA PRO A 74 -11.56 -7.36 11.13
C PRO A 74 -11.12 -6.21 12.06
N GLY A 75 -11.57 -4.99 11.76
CA GLY A 75 -11.26 -3.80 12.55
C GLY A 75 -9.99 -3.04 12.11
N ILE A 76 -9.18 -3.61 11.21
CA ILE A 76 -8.09 -2.88 10.57
C ILE A 76 -8.65 -1.88 9.56
N HIS A 77 -8.17 -0.66 9.68
CA HIS A 77 -8.41 0.43 8.76
C HIS A 77 -7.12 0.69 7.97
N THR A 78 -7.24 0.82 6.67
CA THR A 78 -6.14 1.12 5.76
C THR A 78 -6.28 2.53 5.22
N ILE A 79 -5.32 3.40 5.54
CA ILE A 79 -5.13 4.69 4.88
C ILE A 79 -4.44 4.43 3.54
N ILE A 80 -5.04 4.85 2.45
CA ILE A 80 -4.49 4.81 1.09
C ILE A 80 -4.30 6.26 0.64
N LEU A 81 -3.09 6.60 0.20
CA LEU A 81 -2.84 7.86 -0.51
C LEU A 81 -2.80 7.60 -2.00
N SER A 82 -3.82 8.10 -2.71
CA SER A 82 -3.92 8.00 -4.16
C SER A 82 -3.68 9.35 -4.83
N GLN A 83 -3.03 9.32 -5.99
CA GLN A 83 -2.85 10.46 -6.87
C GLN A 83 -3.99 10.50 -7.91
N ASP A 84 -4.30 11.69 -8.43
CA ASP A 84 -5.20 11.82 -9.57
C ASP A 84 -4.56 11.19 -10.83
N HIS A 85 -5.41 10.57 -11.66
CA HIS A 85 -5.03 10.03 -12.96
C HIS A 85 -4.37 11.09 -13.86
N ALA A 86 -4.89 12.32 -13.85
CA ALA A 86 -4.33 13.43 -14.63
C ALA A 86 -2.90 13.78 -14.19
N ASP A 87 -2.67 13.93 -12.89
CA ASP A 87 -1.34 14.25 -12.34
C ASP A 87 -0.33 13.12 -12.65
N VAL A 88 -0.76 11.85 -12.65
CA VAL A 88 0.11 10.72 -13.01
C VAL A 88 0.49 10.74 -14.49
N LEU A 89 -0.45 11.08 -15.38
CA LEU A 89 -0.16 11.26 -16.80
C LEU A 89 0.85 12.39 -17.04
N GLU A 90 0.72 13.50 -16.30
CA GLU A 90 1.67 14.60 -16.36
C GLU A 90 3.07 14.20 -15.85
N ASP A 91 3.17 13.46 -14.74
CA ASP A 91 4.45 12.92 -14.25
C ASP A 91 5.11 12.03 -15.31
N TYR A 92 4.34 11.16 -15.96
CA TYR A 92 4.88 10.31 -17.03
C TYR A 92 5.37 11.10 -18.25
N ARG A 93 4.71 12.20 -18.62
CA ARG A 93 5.17 13.10 -19.69
C ARG A 93 6.42 13.89 -19.29
N GLY A 94 6.47 14.40 -18.06
CA GLY A 94 7.63 15.16 -17.55
C GLY A 94 8.91 14.33 -17.49
N ARG A 95 8.80 13.04 -17.14
CA ARG A 95 9.94 12.10 -17.11
C ARG A 95 10.54 11.79 -18.48
N ALA A 96 9.80 11.92 -19.58
CA ALA A 96 10.36 11.76 -20.92
C ALA A 96 11.42 12.83 -21.25
N SER A 97 11.42 13.97 -20.53
CA SER A 97 12.37 15.06 -20.73
C SER A 97 13.60 15.00 -19.82
N GLN A 98 13.52 14.32 -18.66
CA GLN A 98 14.62 14.21 -17.71
C GLN A 98 15.46 12.95 -17.94
N LYS A 99 16.38 13.01 -18.90
CA LYS A 99 17.49 12.06 -18.99
C LYS A 99 18.54 12.43 -17.93
N GLY A 100 18.66 11.61 -16.88
CA GLY A 100 19.87 11.54 -16.07
C GLY A 100 19.73 11.88 -14.60
N THR A 101 19.32 10.91 -13.78
CA THR A 101 20.06 10.58 -12.55
C THR A 101 19.75 9.13 -12.20
N ASN A 102 20.61 8.23 -12.67
CA ASN A 102 20.57 6.83 -12.27
C ASN A 102 20.98 6.76 -10.79
N LEU A 103 20.00 6.68 -9.89
CA LEU A 103 20.25 6.20 -8.54
C LEU A 103 20.37 4.68 -8.63
N SER A 104 21.61 4.17 -8.67
CA SER A 104 21.86 2.73 -8.58
C SER A 104 21.24 2.18 -7.30
N PRO A 105 20.53 1.05 -7.33
CA PRO A 105 20.06 0.41 -6.11
C PRO A 105 21.28 -0.04 -5.29
N VAL A 106 21.31 0.29 -4.01
CA VAL A 106 22.07 -0.50 -3.03
C VAL A 106 21.28 -1.80 -2.84
N PRO A 107 21.82 -2.98 -3.19
CA PRO A 107 21.12 -4.24 -3.00
C PRO A 107 21.09 -4.56 -1.51
N CYS A 108 19.94 -4.45 -0.86
CA CYS A 108 19.71 -5.13 0.41
C CYS A 108 19.58 -6.62 0.11
N LYS A 109 20.64 -7.37 0.38
CA LYS A 109 20.67 -8.82 0.22
C LYS A 109 19.91 -9.45 1.39
N THR A 110 18.63 -9.75 1.18
CA THR A 110 17.93 -10.77 1.97
C THR A 110 17.54 -11.87 1.00
N LYS A 111 18.32 -12.95 0.99
CA LYS A 111 17.96 -14.17 0.24
C LYS A 111 16.86 -14.88 1.02
N VAL A 112 15.62 -14.49 0.75
CA VAL A 112 14.45 -15.30 1.07
C VAL A 112 14.15 -16.12 -0.19
N GLU A 113 13.94 -17.43 -0.07
CA GLU A 113 13.37 -18.22 -1.15
C GLU A 113 12.00 -17.64 -1.49
N ALA A 114 11.93 -16.86 -2.56
CA ALA A 114 10.76 -16.09 -2.90
C ALA A 114 9.63 -17.02 -3.37
N ASP A 115 8.52 -17.01 -2.61
CA ASP A 115 7.23 -17.51 -3.05
C ASP A 115 6.89 -16.95 -4.45
N SER A 116 6.29 -17.78 -5.29
CA SER A 116 5.71 -17.39 -6.58
C SER A 116 4.90 -16.10 -6.50
N THR A 117 4.10 -15.94 -5.43
CA THR A 117 3.29 -14.75 -5.18
C THR A 117 4.13 -13.51 -4.92
N HIS A 118 5.20 -13.63 -4.12
CA HIS A 118 6.11 -12.54 -3.83
C HIS A 118 6.79 -12.01 -5.11
N LYS A 119 7.14 -12.91 -6.04
CA LYS A 119 7.69 -12.52 -7.35
C LYS A 119 6.70 -11.70 -8.17
N LEU A 120 5.45 -12.17 -8.25
CA LEU A 120 4.37 -11.48 -8.97
C LEU A 120 4.09 -10.08 -8.39
N LEU A 121 4.00 -9.96 -7.06
CA LEU A 121 3.73 -8.69 -6.40
C LEU A 121 4.90 -7.70 -6.50
N THR A 122 6.14 -8.21 -6.41
CA THR A 122 7.35 -7.40 -6.58
C THR A 122 7.42 -6.79 -7.97
N GLU A 123 6.97 -7.50 -9.02
CA GLU A 123 6.96 -7.00 -10.39
C GLU A 123 6.14 -5.70 -10.53
N LEU A 124 5.06 -5.57 -9.77
CA LEU A 124 4.15 -4.41 -9.82
C LEU A 124 4.83 -3.08 -9.49
N TYR A 125 5.75 -3.11 -8.51
CA TYR A 125 6.50 -1.93 -8.05
C TYR A 125 8.01 -2.03 -8.31
N SER A 126 8.43 -3.00 -9.13
CA SER A 126 9.80 -3.08 -9.63
C SER A 126 10.03 -1.91 -10.59
N ASP A 127 10.58 -0.83 -10.03
CA ASP A 127 11.00 0.36 -10.77
C ASP A 127 12.24 0.08 -11.67
N SER A 128 12.71 -1.18 -11.76
CA SER A 128 13.73 -1.66 -12.70
C SER A 128 13.07 -2.31 -13.94
N GLU A 129 13.52 -1.94 -15.13
CA GLU A 129 13.06 -2.49 -16.41
C GLU A 129 13.85 -3.75 -16.77
N GLU A 130 13.68 -4.83 -16.01
CA GLU A 130 14.29 -6.13 -16.36
C GLU A 130 13.21 -7.22 -16.37
N SER A 131 13.11 -7.90 -17.51
CA SER A 131 12.09 -8.90 -17.83
C SER A 131 12.37 -10.22 -17.09
N THR A 132 11.33 -10.84 -16.54
CA THR A 132 11.40 -12.24 -16.11
C THR A 132 10.26 -13.06 -16.68
N VAL A 133 10.62 -14.28 -17.06
CA VAL A 133 9.83 -15.30 -17.76
C VAL A 133 8.78 -15.94 -16.86
N GLU A 134 7.63 -16.25 -17.47
CA GLU A 134 6.44 -16.84 -16.86
C GLU A 134 6.62 -18.29 -16.45
N THR A 135 5.94 -18.71 -15.40
CA THR A 135 5.70 -20.13 -15.07
C THR A 135 4.28 -20.26 -14.54
N SER A 136 3.47 -21.05 -15.24
CA SER A 136 2.05 -21.26 -14.97
C SER A 136 1.85 -22.58 -14.24
N GLU A 137 1.01 -22.61 -13.19
CA GLU A 137 0.41 -23.85 -12.66
C GLU A 137 -1.06 -23.64 -12.31
N GLU A 138 -1.87 -24.67 -12.59
CA GLU A 138 -3.32 -24.75 -12.39
C GLU A 138 -3.70 -25.05 -10.93
N ILE A 139 -4.79 -24.46 -10.45
CA ILE A 139 -5.40 -24.79 -9.15
C ILE A 139 -6.88 -25.11 -9.35
N ILE A 140 -7.32 -26.24 -8.77
CA ILE A 140 -8.70 -26.74 -8.77
C ILE A 140 -9.44 -26.12 -7.58
N ALA A 141 -10.58 -25.48 -7.85
CA ALA A 141 -11.44 -24.85 -6.84
C ALA A 141 -12.43 -25.83 -6.20
N THR A 142 -12.75 -25.62 -4.92
CA THR A 142 -13.94 -26.21 -4.27
C THR A 142 -14.57 -25.16 -3.35
N GLU A 143 -15.87 -24.90 -3.55
CA GLU A 143 -16.72 -23.94 -2.83
C GLU A 143 -16.86 -24.31 -1.33
N THR A 144 -17.20 -23.47 -0.34
CA THR A 144 -17.88 -22.17 -0.27
C THR A 144 -17.63 -21.57 1.13
N SER A 145 -17.14 -20.33 1.24
CA SER A 145 -17.32 -19.47 2.42
C SER A 145 -17.15 -18.01 2.00
N ILE A 146 -18.04 -17.13 2.46
CA ILE A 146 -18.16 -15.71 2.04
C ILE A 146 -17.11 -14.84 2.78
N SER A 147 -15.90 -15.36 2.97
CA SER A 147 -14.76 -14.60 3.47
C SER A 147 -13.85 -14.30 2.29
N TRP A 148 -13.36 -13.06 2.16
CA TRP A 148 -12.35 -12.72 1.16
C TRP A 148 -11.02 -13.36 1.58
N SER A 149 -10.82 -14.61 1.16
CA SER A 149 -9.70 -15.45 1.57
C SER A 149 -8.45 -15.20 0.73
N TRP A 150 -7.32 -15.72 1.18
CA TRP A 150 -6.07 -15.69 0.45
C TRP A 150 -6.21 -16.31 -0.96
N GLU A 151 -7.00 -17.37 -1.11
CA GLU A 151 -7.23 -18.02 -2.40
C GLU A 151 -7.95 -17.08 -3.37
N ARG A 152 -9.01 -16.39 -2.92
CA ARG A 152 -9.71 -15.39 -3.74
C ARG A 152 -8.86 -14.17 -4.07
N PHE A 153 -7.95 -13.80 -3.18
CA PHE A 153 -6.96 -12.77 -3.47
C PHE A 153 -6.04 -13.18 -4.62
N CYS A 154 -5.56 -14.44 -4.59
CA CYS A 154 -4.69 -15.02 -5.62
C CYS A 154 -5.43 -15.24 -6.95
N GLU A 155 -6.73 -15.54 -6.93
CA GLU A 155 -7.57 -15.58 -8.13
C GLU A 155 -7.45 -14.25 -8.90
N GLY A 156 -7.00 -14.29 -10.15
CA GLY A 156 -6.81 -13.10 -10.99
C GLY A 156 -5.59 -12.24 -10.65
N LEU A 157 -4.72 -12.66 -9.73
CA LEU A 157 -3.47 -11.93 -9.44
C LEU A 157 -2.54 -11.89 -10.65
N GLN A 158 -2.40 -13.01 -11.38
CA GLN A 158 -1.60 -13.07 -12.60
C GLN A 158 -2.12 -12.10 -13.66
N GLU A 159 -3.43 -12.13 -13.95
CA GLU A 159 -4.06 -11.21 -14.91
C GLU A 159 -3.86 -9.74 -14.52
N PHE A 160 -3.92 -9.44 -13.23
CA PHE A 160 -3.66 -8.11 -12.70
C PHE A 160 -2.22 -7.64 -12.96
N VAL A 161 -1.24 -8.53 -12.72
CA VAL A 161 0.19 -8.27 -12.97
C VAL A 161 0.47 -8.14 -14.46
N ASP A 162 -0.09 -9.02 -15.29
CA ASP A 162 0.00 -8.95 -16.76
C ASP A 162 -0.53 -7.63 -17.28
N GLY A 163 -1.70 -7.19 -16.78
CA GLY A 163 -2.24 -5.89 -17.12
C GLY A 163 -1.32 -4.72 -16.73
N ALA A 164 -0.64 -4.82 -15.59
CA ALA A 164 0.34 -3.81 -15.17
C ALA A 164 1.60 -3.81 -16.05
N ARG A 165 2.05 -4.99 -16.46
CA ARG A 165 3.15 -5.19 -17.42
C ARG A 165 2.82 -4.59 -18.77
N ASP A 166 1.63 -4.86 -19.32
CA ASP A 166 1.13 -4.25 -20.55
C ASP A 166 1.10 -2.72 -20.47
N ARG A 167 0.67 -2.17 -19.34
CA ARG A 167 0.70 -0.72 -19.09
C ARG A 167 2.12 -0.18 -19.05
N LYS A 168 3.06 -0.91 -18.43
CA LYS A 168 4.49 -0.56 -18.41
C LYS A 168 5.08 -0.56 -19.82
N GLU A 169 4.79 -1.55 -20.65
CA GLU A 169 5.24 -1.63 -22.04
C GLU A 169 4.65 -0.50 -22.89
N LYS A 170 3.34 -0.22 -22.76
CA LYS A 170 2.71 0.94 -23.42
C LYS A 170 3.40 2.27 -23.08
N ARG A 171 3.85 2.43 -21.83
CA ARG A 171 4.65 3.60 -21.42
C ARG A 171 6.04 3.59 -22.06
N ALA A 172 6.69 2.42 -22.19
CA ALA A 172 8.02 2.31 -22.77
C ALA A 172 8.02 2.62 -24.28
N VAL A 173 7.11 2.02 -25.05
CA VAL A 173 6.99 2.22 -26.50
C VAL A 173 6.63 3.68 -26.83
N GLN A 174 5.67 4.26 -26.10
CA GLN A 174 5.15 5.59 -26.41
C GLN A 174 5.97 6.74 -25.82
N ARG A 175 7.05 6.43 -25.07
CA ARG A 175 8.11 7.41 -24.76
C ARG A 175 8.83 7.87 -26.03
N GLU A 176 8.87 7.05 -27.08
CA GLU A 176 9.50 7.41 -28.35
C GLU A 176 8.61 8.33 -29.21
N ASP A 177 7.29 8.14 -29.17
CA ASP A 177 6.30 8.94 -29.93
C ASP A 177 5.71 10.14 -29.15
N GLY A 178 6.11 10.32 -27.88
CA GLY A 178 5.78 11.49 -27.05
C GLY A 178 4.34 11.59 -26.51
N LYS A 179 3.49 10.59 -26.72
CA LYS A 179 2.09 10.60 -26.23
C LYS A 179 1.75 9.34 -25.45
N ILE A 180 1.85 9.40 -24.12
CA ILE A 180 1.40 8.32 -23.24
C ILE A 180 -0.12 8.35 -23.13
N PRO A 181 -0.83 7.22 -23.33
CA PRO A 181 -2.29 7.17 -23.36
C PRO A 181 -2.85 7.02 -21.94
N PRO A 182 -4.09 7.48 -21.68
CA PRO A 182 -4.74 7.30 -20.39
C PRO A 182 -4.84 5.85 -19.92
N SER A 183 -4.93 4.90 -20.87
CA SER A 183 -4.98 3.46 -20.60
C SER A 183 -3.67 2.87 -20.08
N ALA A 184 -2.57 3.62 -20.09
CA ALA A 184 -1.28 3.19 -19.54
C ALA A 184 -1.12 3.54 -18.05
N VAL A 185 -2.14 4.12 -17.42
CA VAL A 185 -2.19 4.40 -15.99
C VAL A 185 -3.15 3.42 -15.34
N GLY A 186 -2.60 2.51 -14.54
CA GLY A 186 -3.39 1.60 -13.70
C GLY A 186 -3.31 1.97 -12.24
N VAL A 187 -4.00 1.20 -11.40
CA VAL A 187 -4.05 1.41 -9.94
C VAL A 187 -2.65 1.42 -9.29
N GLU A 188 -1.71 0.61 -9.79
CA GLU A 188 -0.32 0.59 -9.34
C GLU A 188 0.41 1.91 -9.59
N SER A 189 -0.13 2.74 -10.47
CA SER A 189 0.40 4.06 -10.80
C SER A 189 -0.23 5.16 -9.94
N LEU A 190 -1.44 4.91 -9.40
CA LEU A 190 -2.22 5.84 -8.58
C LEU A 190 -1.84 5.78 -7.10
N ILE A 191 -1.57 4.58 -6.57
CA ILE A 191 -1.27 4.40 -5.14
C ILE A 191 0.18 4.82 -4.83
N MET A 192 0.32 5.72 -3.87
CA MET A 192 1.60 6.32 -3.48
C MET A 192 2.13 5.75 -2.17
N ALA A 193 1.21 5.52 -1.22
CA ALA A 193 1.51 5.01 0.10
C ALA A 193 0.27 4.36 0.72
N ALA A 194 0.50 3.48 1.67
CA ALA A 194 -0.55 2.87 2.48
C ALA A 194 -0.10 2.70 3.93
N ALA A 195 -1.07 2.69 4.85
CA ALA A 195 -0.84 2.39 6.27
C ALA A 195 -2.04 1.66 6.89
N CYS A 196 -1.79 0.59 7.64
CA CYS A 196 -2.82 -0.19 8.32
C CYS A 196 -2.77 0.09 9.82
N TYR A 197 -3.90 0.48 10.39
CA TYR A 197 -4.03 0.72 11.82
C TYR A 197 -5.32 0.10 12.38
N GLU A 198 -5.33 -0.15 13.68
CA GLU A 198 -6.52 -0.57 14.43
C GLU A 198 -6.60 0.16 15.76
N LEU A 199 -7.83 0.29 16.26
CA LEU A 199 -8.09 0.74 17.62
C LEU A 199 -8.35 -0.49 18.50
N LYS A 200 -7.59 -0.62 19.57
CA LYS A 200 -7.70 -1.68 20.57
C LYS A 200 -7.99 -1.09 21.94
N ILE A 201 -8.76 -1.81 22.75
CA ILE A 201 -8.94 -1.48 24.16
C ILE A 201 -8.13 -2.50 24.96
N LEU A 202 -7.17 -2.02 25.76
CA LEU A 202 -6.38 -2.87 26.63
C LEU A 202 -7.22 -3.34 27.83
N SER A 203 -6.74 -4.38 28.51
CA SER A 203 -7.35 -4.85 29.76
C SER A 203 -7.34 -3.79 30.88
N THR A 204 -6.46 -2.80 30.79
CA THR A 204 -6.41 -1.62 31.67
C THR A 204 -7.55 -0.62 31.41
N GLY A 205 -8.22 -0.73 30.26
CA GLY A 205 -9.23 0.21 29.76
C GLY A 205 -8.67 1.27 28.82
N ASP A 206 -7.35 1.37 28.65
CA ASP A 206 -6.72 2.34 27.76
C ASP A 206 -7.00 2.02 26.29
N MET A 207 -7.29 3.04 25.49
CA MET A 207 -7.46 2.93 24.05
C MET A 207 -6.12 3.10 23.34
N VAL A 208 -5.72 2.09 22.60
CA VAL A 208 -4.47 2.08 21.83
C VAL A 208 -4.78 2.11 20.35
N LEU A 209 -4.19 3.08 19.65
CA LEU A 209 -4.11 3.08 18.20
C LEU A 209 -2.83 2.34 17.80
N GLN A 210 -2.97 1.14 17.23
CA GLN A 210 -1.85 0.33 16.78
C GLN A 210 -1.65 0.52 15.28
N LEU A 211 -0.48 1.03 14.87
CA LEU A 211 -0.01 1.05 13.49
C LEU A 211 0.72 -0.26 13.21
N SER A 212 0.14 -1.10 12.36
CA SER A 212 0.65 -2.44 12.03
C SER A 212 1.53 -2.44 10.79
N LEU A 213 1.16 -1.69 9.75
CA LEU A 213 1.93 -1.59 8.50
C LEU A 213 2.01 -0.14 8.05
N LEU A 214 3.15 0.27 7.51
CA LEU A 214 3.34 1.57 6.85
C LEU A 214 4.32 1.43 5.68
N ALA A 215 3.88 1.79 4.48
CA ALA A 215 4.71 1.75 3.29
C ALA A 215 4.51 3.00 2.44
N VAL A 216 5.63 3.57 1.99
CA VAL A 216 5.66 4.62 0.96
C VAL A 216 6.42 4.07 -0.23
N ARG A 217 5.81 4.11 -1.41
CA ARG A 217 6.43 3.65 -2.65
C ARG A 217 7.75 4.37 -2.86
N LYS A 218 8.78 3.63 -3.27
CA LYS A 218 10.18 4.09 -3.35
C LYS A 218 10.33 5.46 -4.03
N ARG A 219 9.71 5.64 -5.19
CA ARG A 219 9.75 6.90 -5.96
C ARG A 219 9.17 8.13 -5.25
N TYR A 220 8.38 7.95 -4.20
CA TYR A 220 7.75 9.03 -3.44
C TYR A 220 8.29 9.16 -2.01
N ARG A 221 9.32 8.39 -1.65
CA ARG A 221 9.99 8.53 -0.35
C ARG A 221 10.68 9.90 -0.26
N HIS A 222 10.85 10.38 0.97
CA HIS A 222 11.43 11.70 1.27
C HIS A 222 10.62 12.92 0.79
N LEU A 223 9.40 12.73 0.28
CA LEU A 223 8.48 13.81 -0.10
C LEU A 223 7.49 14.20 1.01
N GLY A 224 7.74 13.75 2.25
CA GLY A 224 6.89 14.04 3.40
C GLY A 224 5.61 13.18 3.50
N ILE A 225 5.39 12.23 2.59
CA ILE A 225 4.20 11.36 2.58
C ILE A 225 4.05 10.55 3.87
N GLY A 226 5.12 9.85 4.29
CA GLY A 226 5.09 9.09 5.54
C GLY A 226 4.79 9.98 6.74
N SER A 227 5.38 11.18 6.78
CA SER A 227 5.12 12.16 7.83
C SER A 227 3.68 12.64 7.83
N TYR A 228 3.09 12.87 6.65
CA TYR A 228 1.69 13.23 6.53
C TYR A 228 0.76 12.12 7.06
N ILE A 229 1.04 10.85 6.75
CA ILE A 229 0.29 9.72 7.32
C ILE A 229 0.39 9.72 8.85
N MET A 230 1.57 9.96 9.42
CA MET A 230 1.72 10.06 10.88
C MET A 230 0.89 11.19 11.49
N GLU A 231 0.75 12.33 10.81
CA GLU A 231 -0.11 13.41 11.27
C GLU A 231 -1.60 13.05 11.16
N LEU A 232 -2.02 12.28 10.14
CA LEU A 232 -3.37 11.72 10.07
C LEU A 232 -3.64 10.79 11.27
N LEU A 233 -2.71 9.88 11.58
CA LEU A 233 -2.81 8.97 12.72
C LEU A 233 -2.83 9.71 14.06
N LYS A 234 -2.16 10.86 14.16
CA LYS A 234 -2.21 11.72 15.36
C LYS A 234 -3.52 12.49 15.53
N THR A 235 -4.31 12.59 14.47
CA THR A 235 -5.53 13.39 14.45
C THR A 235 -6.73 12.53 14.88
N GLN A 236 -7.07 12.56 16.17
CA GLN A 236 -8.14 11.72 16.73
C GLN A 236 -9.53 11.94 16.11
N SER A 237 -9.81 13.12 15.53
CA SER A 237 -11.06 13.35 14.79
C SER A 237 -11.14 12.56 13.48
N ILE A 238 -10.00 12.06 12.98
CA ILE A 238 -9.90 11.25 11.76
C ILE A 238 -9.93 9.77 12.13
N VAL A 239 -9.01 9.33 12.99
CA VAL A 239 -8.81 7.89 13.25
C VAL A 239 -9.62 7.35 14.43
N GLY A 240 -10.28 8.22 15.18
CA GLY A 240 -10.98 7.89 16.43
C GLY A 240 -10.17 8.29 17.66
N LYS A 241 -10.83 8.30 18.82
CA LYS A 241 -10.18 8.62 20.10
C LYS A 241 -9.27 7.47 20.54
N TYR A 242 -8.10 7.83 21.06
CA TYR A 242 -7.16 6.90 21.65
C TYR A 242 -6.27 7.64 22.65
N ASP A 243 -5.68 6.90 23.59
CA ASP A 243 -4.79 7.42 24.61
C ASP A 243 -3.32 7.29 24.17
N THR A 244 -2.97 6.16 23.52
CA THR A 244 -1.61 5.89 23.07
C THR A 244 -1.56 5.43 21.61
N LEU A 245 -0.59 5.94 20.85
CA LEU A 245 -0.25 5.45 19.50
C LEU A 245 0.98 4.53 19.61
N VAL A 246 0.84 3.29 19.16
CA VAL A 246 1.89 2.27 19.15
C VAL A 246 2.21 1.89 17.71
N ALA A 247 3.48 1.65 17.41
CA ALA A 247 3.92 1.12 16.12
C ALA A 247 5.00 0.06 16.33
N HIS A 248 4.93 -1.02 15.56
CA HIS A 248 6.06 -1.94 15.44
C HIS A 248 6.95 -1.46 14.29
N ALA A 249 8.19 -1.16 14.62
CA ALA A 249 9.12 -0.53 13.70
C ALA A 249 10.32 -1.44 13.43
N ASP A 250 10.61 -1.65 12.14
CA ASP A 250 11.87 -2.23 11.71
C ASP A 250 13.04 -1.38 12.18
N THR A 251 14.21 -1.99 12.30
CA THR A 251 15.43 -1.32 12.77
C THR A 251 15.73 -0.05 11.96
N ASP A 252 15.49 -0.10 10.65
CA ASP A 252 15.73 1.01 9.73
C ASP A 252 14.70 2.14 9.84
N ALA A 253 13.50 1.85 10.38
CA ALA A 253 12.42 2.82 10.54
C ALA A 253 12.47 3.55 11.90
N LYS A 254 13.31 3.13 12.85
CA LYS A 254 13.40 3.74 14.19
C LYS A 254 13.63 5.25 14.15
N GLY A 255 14.52 5.72 13.26
CA GLY A 255 14.80 7.14 13.09
C GLY A 255 13.57 7.95 12.67
N PHE A 256 12.76 7.38 11.76
CA PHE A 256 11.51 7.98 11.30
C PHE A 256 10.49 8.10 12.45
N PHE A 257 10.27 7.03 13.22
CA PHE A 257 9.31 7.07 14.32
C PHE A 257 9.76 7.98 15.48
N LYS A 258 11.06 8.03 15.79
CA LYS A 258 11.64 8.98 16.76
C LYS A 258 11.43 10.43 16.33
N PHE A 259 11.61 10.73 15.03
CA PHE A 259 11.30 12.06 14.48
C PHE A 259 9.82 12.44 14.71
N HIS A 260 8.91 11.46 14.67
CA HIS A 260 7.49 11.66 14.99
C HIS A 260 7.15 11.57 16.48
N ARG A 261 8.15 11.60 17.38
CA ARG A 261 8.04 11.59 18.84
C ARG A 261 7.55 10.28 19.46
N LEU A 262 7.70 9.16 18.75
CA LEU A 262 7.55 7.84 19.37
C LEU A 262 8.83 7.48 20.13
N THR A 263 8.69 6.69 21.18
CA THR A 263 9.80 6.21 22.03
C THR A 263 9.95 4.70 21.93
N ASP A 264 11.19 4.21 21.94
CA ASP A 264 11.54 2.79 22.00
C ASP A 264 11.93 2.34 23.43
N ASP A 265 11.57 3.12 24.46
CA ASP A 265 11.80 2.80 25.86
C ASP A 265 11.21 1.42 26.23
N PRO A 266 12.05 0.44 26.64
CA PRO A 266 11.60 -0.91 26.92
C PRO A 266 10.59 -1.01 28.07
N LEU A 267 10.66 -0.13 29.08
CA LEU A 267 9.75 -0.14 30.23
C LEU A 267 8.37 0.38 29.82
N LEU A 268 8.33 1.46 29.04
CA LEU A 268 7.07 2.01 28.52
C LEU A 268 6.42 1.08 27.49
N ASN A 269 7.23 0.33 26.74
CA ASN A 269 6.72 -0.57 25.71
C ASN A 269 6.27 -1.93 26.25
N ASP A 270 6.66 -2.30 27.47
CA ASP A 270 6.30 -3.60 28.06
C ASP A 270 4.78 -3.79 28.21
N GLN A 271 4.07 -2.71 28.51
CA GLN A 271 2.60 -2.71 28.64
C GLN A 271 1.85 -2.95 27.32
N PHE A 272 2.54 -2.84 26.17
CA PHE A 272 1.98 -3.03 24.84
C PHE A 272 2.46 -4.32 24.17
N LYS A 273 3.34 -5.09 24.82
CA LYS A 273 3.69 -6.43 24.36
C LYS A 273 2.50 -7.34 24.60
N TYR A 274 2.02 -7.98 23.53
CA TYR A 274 0.88 -8.90 23.51
C TYR A 274 0.78 -9.77 24.79
N ARG A 275 -0.35 -9.62 25.50
CA ARG A 275 -0.98 -10.69 26.27
C ARG A 275 -2.21 -11.16 25.53
#